data_AF-A0A8T7E3P5-F1
#
_entry.id   AF-A0A8T7E3P5-F1
#
_cell.length_a   1.000
_cell.length_b   1.000
_cell.length_c   1.000
_cell.angle_alpha   90.00
_cell.angle_beta   90.00
_cell.angle_gamma   90.00
#
_symmetry.space_group_name_H-M   'P 1'
#
loop_
_entity.id
_entity.type
_entity.pdbx_description
1 polymer ?
#
loop_
_entity_poly.entity_id
_entity_poly.type
_entity_poly.pdbx_seq_one_letter_code
_entity_poly.pdbx_strand_id
1 'polypeptide(L)'
;EPGPHKRSAAAQLNVDVFSTNPYLQQVLDEIARMRSAGRLRNPVAPAGLRPLVPAFGSGVFDAELKAIIKNNSVAELNAKLETALADMEVDKAVRLRFLGESAFSPTRRLYLISYLELLESTEQRGEVVKAGLAARTEADALAFVNAVRMLAYYHLRVTPLVRIVTTAGVIAAVDRGGQLLAALPVDYLAWTADTAAIARLLSGLSASAGAGGIEILLAGSPSERAGRQLGSAGITVRESFSLP
;
A
#
# COMPACT_ATOMS: atom_id res chain seq x y z
N GLU A 1 13.76 18.79 1.15
CA GLU A 1 13.95 17.34 1.40
C GLU A 1 14.58 17.13 2.78
N PRO A 2 14.18 16.12 3.56
CA PRO A 2 14.80 15.82 4.86
C PRO A 2 16.28 15.50 4.72
N GLY A 3 17.12 16.13 5.54
CA GLY A 3 18.57 15.84 5.58
C GLY A 3 18.90 14.45 6.14
N PRO A 4 20.15 13.97 5.96
CA PRO A 4 20.56 12.61 6.34
C PRO A 4 20.38 12.30 7.83
N HIS A 5 20.57 13.27 8.73
CA HIS A 5 20.37 13.08 10.16
C HIS A 5 18.89 12.87 10.52
N LYS A 6 17.97 13.58 9.84
CA LYS A 6 16.52 13.43 10.03
C LYS A 6 16.03 12.08 9.51
N ARG A 7 16.55 11.63 8.36
CA ARG A 7 16.31 10.26 7.85
C ARG A 7 16.82 9.19 8.82
N SER A 8 18.01 9.38 9.40
CA SER A 8 18.57 8.46 10.40
C SER A 8 17.74 8.42 11.70
N ALA A 9 17.21 9.56 12.15
CA ALA A 9 16.30 9.63 13.28
C ALA A 9 14.99 8.88 13.03
N ALA A 10 14.37 9.11 11.87
CA ALA A 10 13.14 8.44 11.48
C ALA A 10 13.30 6.91 11.41
N ALA A 11 14.42 6.43 10.86
CA ALA A 11 14.72 5.00 10.78
C ALA A 11 14.83 4.33 12.16
N GLN A 12 15.41 5.02 13.15
CA GLN A 12 15.54 4.49 14.50
C GLN A 12 14.23 4.50 15.28
N LEU A 13 13.41 5.53 15.09
CA LEU A 13 12.09 5.63 15.72
C LEU A 13 11.02 4.79 15.01
N ASN A 14 11.37 4.15 13.89
CA ASN A 14 10.45 3.38 13.07
C ASN A 14 9.25 4.22 12.56
N VAL A 15 9.51 5.43 12.07
CA VAL A 15 8.50 6.38 11.60
C VAL A 15 8.79 6.87 10.18
N ASP A 16 7.77 7.37 9.48
CA ASP A 16 7.94 7.97 8.15
C ASP A 16 8.55 9.38 8.27
N VAL A 17 9.76 9.54 7.72
CA VAL A 17 10.46 10.84 7.67
C VAL A 17 9.68 11.91 6.89
N PHE A 18 8.79 11.49 6.00
CA PHE A 18 7.98 12.37 5.15
C PHE A 18 6.53 12.55 5.64
N SER A 19 6.17 12.10 6.85
CA SER A 19 4.80 12.28 7.37
C SER A 19 4.43 13.76 7.49
N THR A 20 3.17 14.11 7.21
CA THR A 20 2.66 15.47 7.38
C THR A 20 2.32 15.83 8.83
N ASN A 21 2.44 14.88 9.77
CA ASN A 21 2.16 15.12 11.18
C ASN A 21 3.17 16.13 11.78
N PRO A 22 2.72 17.33 12.22
CA PRO A 22 3.62 18.39 12.66
C PRO A 22 4.36 18.04 13.95
N TYR A 23 3.75 17.30 14.87
CA TYR A 23 4.38 16.87 16.11
C TYR A 23 5.52 15.87 15.84
N LEU A 24 5.27 14.90 14.95
CA LEU A 24 6.29 13.96 14.51
C LEU A 24 7.46 14.69 13.83
N GLN A 25 7.18 15.68 12.98
CA GLN A 25 8.21 16.46 12.31
C GLN A 25 9.07 17.25 13.31
N GLN A 26 8.47 17.82 14.37
CA GLN A 26 9.21 18.51 15.45
C GLN A 26 10.15 17.58 16.19
N VAL A 27 9.68 16.40 16.61
CA VAL A 27 10.50 15.38 17.29
C VAL A 27 11.68 14.96 16.41
N LEU A 28 11.44 14.73 15.12
CA LEU A 28 12.49 14.36 14.18
C LEU A 28 13.52 15.48 13.96
N ASP A 29 13.08 16.74 13.90
CA ASP A 29 13.95 17.90 13.76
C ASP A 29 14.83 18.12 15.00
N GLU A 30 14.27 17.93 16.20
CA GLU A 30 15.01 18.04 17.45
C GLU A 30 16.13 16.99 17.54
N ILE A 31 15.81 15.72 17.26
CA ILE A 31 16.80 14.64 17.22
C ILE A 31 17.86 14.89 16.13
N ALA A 32 17.45 15.38 14.95
CA ALA A 32 18.36 15.72 13.87
C ALA A 32 19.31 16.86 14.24
N ARG A 33 18.83 17.92 14.91
CA ARG A 33 19.66 19.04 15.39
C ARG A 33 20.68 18.56 16.42
N MET A 34 20.26 17.75 17.40
CA MET A 34 21.18 17.16 18.38
C MET A 34 22.29 16.34 17.71
N ARG A 35 21.98 15.65 16.60
CA ARG A 35 22.97 14.86 15.83
C ARG A 35 23.85 15.71 14.93
N SER A 36 23.36 16.83 14.42
CA SER A 36 24.18 17.74 13.62
C SER A 36 25.33 18.37 14.42
N ALA A 37 25.28 18.30 15.76
CA ALA A 37 26.37 18.70 16.66
C ALA A 37 27.46 17.62 16.85
N GLY A 38 27.30 16.42 16.29
CA GLY A 38 28.28 15.32 16.36
C GLY A 38 28.54 14.68 15.00
N ARG A 39 29.81 14.65 14.55
CA ARG A 39 30.19 14.05 13.26
C ARG A 39 30.03 12.53 13.31
N LEU A 40 29.37 11.95 12.30
CA LEU A 40 29.70 10.65 11.68
C LEU A 40 28.94 10.50 10.34
N ARG A 41 29.64 10.04 9.30
CA ARG A 41 29.11 9.69 7.97
C ARG A 41 29.43 8.22 7.70
N ASN A 42 28.54 7.50 7.02
CA ASN A 42 28.91 6.42 6.10
C ASN A 42 27.85 6.33 5.00
N PRO A 43 28.23 6.37 3.71
CA PRO A 43 27.31 6.05 2.62
C PRO A 43 27.25 4.53 2.45
N VAL A 44 26.05 3.97 2.38
CA VAL A 44 25.80 2.61 1.89
C VAL A 44 25.36 2.73 0.44
N ALA A 45 25.97 1.94 -0.44
CA ALA A 45 25.68 1.92 -1.87
C ALA A 45 24.21 1.56 -2.16
N PRO A 46 23.63 2.03 -3.28
CA PRO A 46 22.24 1.75 -3.60
C PRO A 46 22.09 0.30 -4.06
N ALA A 47 21.48 -0.54 -3.23
CA ALA A 47 20.92 -1.81 -3.70
C ALA A 47 19.77 -1.50 -4.68
N GLY A 48 19.72 -2.23 -5.80
CA GLY A 48 18.55 -2.27 -6.68
C GLY A 48 17.39 -2.95 -5.95
N LEU A 49 16.15 -2.55 -6.27
CA LEU A 49 14.96 -3.29 -5.84
C LEU A 49 15.02 -4.67 -6.49
N ARG A 50 15.25 -5.71 -5.69
CA ARG A 50 15.09 -7.11 -6.12
C ARG A 50 13.74 -7.61 -5.59
N PRO A 51 13.05 -8.55 -6.26
CA PRO A 51 11.79 -9.08 -5.73
C PRO A 51 12.03 -9.78 -4.38
N LEU A 52 11.46 -9.24 -3.30
CA LEU A 52 11.68 -9.69 -1.91
C LEU A 52 10.65 -10.74 -1.45
N VAL A 53 10.17 -11.57 -2.37
CA VAL A 53 9.07 -12.53 -2.12
C VAL A 53 9.30 -13.42 -0.88
N PRO A 54 10.49 -14.00 -0.64
CA PRO A 54 10.72 -14.84 0.56
C PRO A 54 10.75 -14.06 1.88
N ALA A 55 10.98 -12.75 1.85
CA ALA A 55 11.17 -11.88 3.01
C ALA A 55 9.87 -11.20 3.48
N PHE A 56 8.79 -11.30 2.72
CA PHE A 56 7.53 -10.64 3.06
C PHE A 56 6.83 -11.31 4.26
N GLY A 57 6.57 -10.51 5.30
CA GLY A 57 6.04 -10.95 6.59
C GLY A 57 7.08 -11.37 7.64
N SER A 58 8.39 -11.27 7.35
CA SER A 58 9.47 -11.61 8.31
C SER A 58 10.21 -10.40 8.91
N GLY A 59 9.74 -9.18 8.64
CA GLY A 59 10.41 -7.92 9.02
C GLY A 59 11.65 -7.56 8.19
N VAL A 60 12.26 -8.54 7.50
CA VAL A 60 13.41 -8.31 6.60
C VAL A 60 13.01 -7.42 5.41
N PHE A 61 11.83 -7.65 4.83
CA PHE A 61 11.28 -6.82 3.76
C PHE A 61 11.20 -5.34 4.18
N ASP A 62 10.63 -5.07 5.36
CA ASP A 62 10.49 -3.71 5.86
C ASP A 62 11.83 -3.07 6.22
N ALA A 63 12.78 -3.85 6.74
CA ALA A 63 14.13 -3.37 7.02
C ALA A 63 14.85 -2.92 5.73
N GLU A 64 14.66 -3.64 4.63
CA GLU A 64 15.24 -3.30 3.33
C GLU A 64 14.61 -2.02 2.74
N LEU A 65 13.28 -1.89 2.77
CA LEU A 65 12.63 -0.65 2.32
C LEU A 65 13.07 0.57 3.14
N LYS A 66 13.22 0.40 4.46
CA LYS A 66 13.79 1.45 5.34
C LYS A 66 15.23 1.79 4.97
N ALA A 67 16.05 0.79 4.65
CA ALA A 67 17.41 1.01 4.19
C ALA A 67 17.45 1.78 2.85
N ILE A 68 16.55 1.45 1.91
CA ILE A 68 16.39 2.18 0.65
C ILE A 68 16.02 3.64 0.93
N ILE A 69 15.03 3.92 1.76
CA ILE A 69 14.63 5.30 2.13
C ILE A 69 15.78 6.05 2.81
N LYS A 70 16.53 5.39 3.69
CA LYS A 70 17.64 6.00 4.41
C LYS A 70 18.78 6.42 3.48
N ASN A 71 19.12 5.55 2.52
CA ASN A 71 20.34 5.65 1.72
C ASN A 71 20.16 6.36 0.37
N ASN A 72 18.93 6.62 -0.07
CA ASN A 72 18.65 7.30 -1.34
C ASN A 72 18.05 8.70 -1.11
N SER A 73 18.34 9.61 -2.03
CA SER A 73 17.62 10.88 -2.17
C SER A 73 16.23 10.67 -2.79
N VAL A 74 15.35 11.65 -2.66
CA VAL A 74 14.01 11.60 -3.29
C VAL A 74 14.09 11.46 -4.81
N ALA A 75 15.09 12.09 -5.45
CA ALA A 75 15.29 11.99 -6.89
C ALA A 75 15.68 10.56 -7.31
N GLU A 76 16.61 9.92 -6.59
CA GLU A 76 17.02 8.53 -6.84
C GLU A 76 15.87 7.55 -6.57
N LEU A 77 15.08 7.78 -5.52
CA LEU A 77 13.87 6.99 -5.26
C LEU A 77 12.88 7.10 -6.42
N ASN A 78 12.53 8.33 -6.83
CA ASN A 78 11.58 8.52 -7.93
C ASN A 78 12.08 7.89 -9.24
N ALA A 79 13.38 7.95 -9.54
CA ALA A 79 13.95 7.28 -10.71
C ALA A 79 13.79 5.75 -10.66
N LYS A 80 14.03 5.14 -9.49
CA LYS A 80 13.80 3.69 -9.28
C LYS A 80 12.32 3.31 -9.44
N LEU A 81 11.43 4.11 -8.85
CA LEU A 81 9.99 3.89 -8.91
C LEU A 81 9.43 4.07 -10.33
N GLU A 82 9.94 5.03 -11.10
CA GLU A 82 9.59 5.22 -12.51
C GLU A 82 9.91 3.97 -13.34
N THR A 83 11.08 3.35 -13.13
CA THR A 83 11.45 2.09 -13.80
C THR A 83 10.50 0.96 -13.41
N ALA A 84 10.28 0.74 -12.11
CA ALA A 84 9.40 -0.33 -11.64
C ALA A 84 7.95 -0.17 -12.17
N LEU A 85 7.44 1.06 -12.21
CA LEU A 85 6.14 1.36 -12.79
C LEU A 85 6.10 1.15 -14.31
N ALA A 86 7.20 1.42 -15.01
CA ALA A 86 7.31 1.15 -16.44
C ALA A 86 7.31 -0.37 -16.73
N ASP A 87 7.99 -1.15 -15.91
CA ASP A 87 8.00 -2.62 -15.98
C ASP A 87 6.62 -3.24 -15.69
N MET A 88 5.77 -2.53 -14.93
CA MET A 88 4.36 -2.87 -14.73
C MET A 88 3.42 -2.31 -15.82
N GLU A 89 3.98 -1.83 -16.94
CA GLU A 89 3.25 -1.29 -18.09
C GLU A 89 2.33 -0.10 -17.75
N VAL A 90 2.65 0.66 -16.71
CA VAL A 90 1.89 1.87 -16.35
C VAL A 90 2.21 2.98 -17.35
N ASP A 91 1.18 3.61 -17.93
CA ASP A 91 1.35 4.74 -18.86
C ASP A 91 2.24 5.85 -18.31
N LYS A 92 3.18 6.36 -19.12
CA LYS A 92 4.13 7.42 -18.71
C LYS A 92 3.45 8.64 -18.08
N ALA A 93 2.31 9.07 -18.64
CA ALA A 93 1.56 10.21 -18.10
C ALA A 93 1.02 9.92 -16.68
N VAL A 94 0.57 8.69 -16.42
CA VAL A 94 0.09 8.25 -15.10
C VAL A 94 1.27 8.17 -14.13
N ARG A 95 2.40 7.60 -14.55
CA ARG A 95 3.59 7.48 -13.69
C ARG A 95 4.09 8.84 -13.21
N LEU A 96 4.25 9.80 -14.13
CA LEU A 96 4.70 11.15 -13.81
C LEU A 96 3.73 11.87 -12.86
N ARG A 97 2.42 11.72 -13.09
CA ARG A 97 1.40 12.27 -12.17
C ARG A 97 1.48 11.63 -10.80
N PHE A 98 1.59 10.31 -10.72
CA PHE A 98 1.66 9.58 -9.46
C PHE A 98 2.92 9.91 -8.64
N LEU A 99 4.08 10.01 -9.30
CA LEU A 99 5.33 10.42 -8.66
C LEU A 99 5.31 11.88 -8.18
N GLY A 100 4.40 12.70 -8.73
CA GLY A 100 4.11 14.06 -8.27
C GLY A 100 2.99 14.17 -7.23
N GLU A 101 2.27 13.08 -6.92
CA GLU A 101 1.05 13.14 -6.12
C GLU A 101 1.34 13.47 -4.65
N SER A 102 0.77 14.55 -4.15
CA SER A 102 1.02 15.09 -2.81
C SER A 102 0.53 14.18 -1.69
N ALA A 103 -0.55 13.42 -1.90
CA ALA A 103 -1.08 12.47 -0.92
C ALA A 103 -0.10 11.32 -0.64
N PHE A 104 0.72 10.95 -1.62
CA PHE A 104 1.72 9.88 -1.48
C PHE A 104 3.10 10.45 -1.17
N SER A 105 3.56 10.29 0.07
CA SER A 105 4.96 10.55 0.40
C SER A 105 5.92 9.61 -0.36
N PRO A 106 7.20 9.97 -0.54
CA PRO A 106 8.18 9.07 -1.16
C PRO A 106 8.24 7.68 -0.51
N THR A 107 8.10 7.61 0.82
CA THR A 107 7.97 6.34 1.56
C THR A 107 6.74 5.56 1.07
N ARG A 108 5.56 6.19 1.05
CA ARG A 108 4.32 5.50 0.64
C ARG A 108 4.38 5.00 -0.80
N ARG A 109 4.96 5.78 -1.71
CA ARG A 109 5.14 5.34 -3.11
C ARG A 109 6.04 4.11 -3.18
N LEU A 110 7.16 4.11 -2.46
CA LEU A 110 8.05 2.96 -2.38
C LEU A 110 7.31 1.73 -1.86
N TYR A 111 6.63 1.84 -0.73
CA TYR A 111 5.89 0.73 -0.13
C TYR A 111 4.78 0.20 -1.06
N LEU A 112 3.97 1.09 -1.66
CA LEU A 112 2.92 0.70 -2.60
C LEU A 112 3.49 -0.10 -3.78
N ILE A 113 4.52 0.44 -4.42
CA ILE A 113 5.12 -0.15 -5.62
C ILE A 113 5.80 -1.48 -5.27
N SER A 114 6.53 -1.54 -4.16
CA SER A 114 7.14 -2.80 -3.71
C SER A 114 6.11 -3.88 -3.37
N TYR A 115 4.92 -3.52 -2.88
CA TYR A 115 3.83 -4.50 -2.72
C TYR A 115 3.21 -4.92 -4.06
N LEU A 116 3.14 -4.04 -5.05
CA LEU A 116 2.73 -4.39 -6.42
C LEU A 116 3.75 -5.28 -7.13
N GLU A 117 5.04 -5.16 -6.83
CA GLU A 117 6.08 -6.06 -7.34
C GLU A 117 5.89 -7.49 -6.83
N LEU A 118 5.38 -7.69 -5.62
CA LEU A 118 5.03 -9.01 -5.08
C LEU A 118 3.88 -9.70 -5.83
N LEU A 119 3.16 -8.95 -6.68
CA LEU A 119 2.05 -9.44 -7.49
C LEU A 119 2.47 -9.71 -8.95
N GLU A 120 3.73 -10.09 -9.20
CA GLU A 120 4.35 -10.15 -10.54
C GLU A 120 3.57 -10.90 -11.64
N SER A 121 2.74 -11.86 -11.27
CA SER A 121 1.89 -12.66 -12.18
C SER A 121 0.44 -12.17 -12.28
N THR A 122 0.08 -11.11 -11.55
CA THR A 122 -1.25 -10.52 -11.54
C THR A 122 -1.36 -9.48 -12.66
N GLU A 123 -2.36 -9.62 -13.53
CA GLU A 123 -2.66 -8.66 -14.58
C GLU A 123 -3.16 -7.33 -14.01
N GLN A 124 -3.01 -6.24 -14.77
CA GLN A 124 -3.59 -4.93 -14.46
C GLN A 124 -3.11 -4.27 -13.16
N ARG A 125 -1.92 -4.63 -12.65
CA ARG A 125 -1.29 -3.97 -11.47
C ARG A 125 -1.26 -2.45 -11.57
N GLY A 126 -1.06 -1.91 -12.78
CA GLY A 126 -1.04 -0.48 -13.04
C GLY A 126 -2.34 0.25 -12.72
N GLU A 127 -3.49 -0.43 -12.69
CA GLU A 127 -4.78 0.18 -12.35
C GLU A 127 -4.82 0.65 -10.89
N VAL A 128 -4.05 0.03 -10.00
CA VAL A 128 -3.88 0.51 -8.62
C VAL A 128 -3.26 1.91 -8.60
N VAL A 129 -2.24 2.13 -9.44
CA VAL A 129 -1.52 3.40 -9.51
C VAL A 129 -2.44 4.50 -10.06
N LYS A 130 -3.24 4.17 -11.07
CA LYS A 130 -4.27 5.06 -11.61
C LYS A 130 -5.32 5.40 -10.56
N ALA A 131 -5.84 4.41 -9.84
CA ALA A 131 -6.81 4.61 -8.77
C ALA A 131 -6.24 5.45 -7.62
N GLY A 132 -4.95 5.28 -7.30
CA GLY A 132 -4.25 6.07 -6.29
C GLY A 132 -4.22 7.57 -6.56
N LEU A 133 -4.36 8.02 -7.82
CA LEU A 133 -4.48 9.45 -8.17
C LEU A 133 -5.75 10.11 -7.61
N ALA A 134 -6.71 9.33 -7.10
CA ALA A 134 -7.89 9.84 -6.43
C ALA A 134 -7.66 10.13 -4.93
N ALA A 135 -6.52 9.71 -4.36
CA ALA A 135 -6.18 9.96 -2.97
C ALA A 135 -6.00 11.47 -2.73
N ARG A 136 -6.68 12.01 -1.72
CA ARG A 136 -6.64 13.44 -1.39
C ARG A 136 -5.86 13.71 -0.12
N THR A 137 -5.72 12.71 0.74
CA THR A 137 -5.10 12.82 2.05
C THR A 137 -4.03 11.75 2.26
N GLU A 138 -3.16 11.98 3.26
CA GLU A 138 -2.19 10.98 3.71
C GLU A 138 -2.88 9.68 4.19
N ALA A 139 -4.09 9.80 4.75
CA ALA A 139 -4.89 8.67 5.20
C ALA A 139 -5.42 7.85 4.02
N ASP A 140 -5.90 8.51 2.96
CA ASP A 140 -6.32 7.83 1.72
C ASP A 140 -5.15 7.04 1.14
N ALA A 141 -3.99 7.69 0.97
CA ALA A 141 -2.79 7.04 0.44
C ALA A 141 -2.34 5.84 1.29
N LEU A 142 -2.45 5.95 2.62
CA LEU A 142 -2.15 4.84 3.53
C LEU A 142 -3.15 3.68 3.38
N ALA A 143 -4.43 3.97 3.16
CA ALA A 143 -5.42 2.95 2.86
C ALA A 143 -5.08 2.21 1.56
N PHE A 144 -4.66 2.91 0.50
CA PHE A 144 -4.17 2.27 -0.72
C PHE A 144 -2.98 1.33 -0.45
N VAL A 145 -1.96 1.81 0.26
CA VAL A 145 -0.77 1.02 0.60
C VAL A 145 -1.15 -0.24 1.38
N ASN A 146 -2.00 -0.11 2.40
CA ASN A 146 -2.40 -1.23 3.25
C ASN A 146 -3.31 -2.23 2.53
N ALA A 147 -4.21 -1.76 1.66
CA ALA A 147 -5.04 -2.64 0.84
C ALA A 147 -4.19 -3.51 -0.10
N VAL A 148 -3.21 -2.92 -0.79
CA VAL A 148 -2.30 -3.69 -1.66
C VAL A 148 -1.42 -4.64 -0.84
N ARG A 149 -0.97 -4.21 0.35
CA ARG A 149 -0.23 -5.09 1.28
C ARG A 149 -1.03 -6.33 1.66
N MET A 150 -2.32 -6.17 1.96
CA MET A 150 -3.22 -7.29 2.27
C MET A 150 -3.41 -8.21 1.05
N LEU A 151 -3.57 -7.65 -0.15
CA LEU A 151 -3.65 -8.43 -1.38
C LEU A 151 -2.35 -9.20 -1.68
N ALA A 152 -1.19 -8.59 -1.46
CA ALA A 152 0.11 -9.26 -1.58
C ALA A 152 0.23 -10.42 -0.59
N TYR A 153 -0.23 -10.24 0.66
CA TYR A 153 -0.25 -11.33 1.63
C TYR A 153 -1.17 -12.47 1.19
N TYR A 154 -2.38 -12.15 0.72
CA TYR A 154 -3.30 -13.14 0.18
C TYR A 154 -2.67 -13.91 -1.00
N HIS A 155 -2.10 -13.19 -1.97
CA HIS A 155 -1.46 -13.75 -3.16
C HIS A 155 -0.39 -14.79 -2.78
N LEU A 156 0.44 -14.47 -1.78
CA LEU A 156 1.59 -15.27 -1.40
C LEU A 156 1.26 -16.42 -0.45
N ARG A 157 0.18 -16.33 0.34
CA ARG A 157 -0.09 -17.26 1.45
C ARG A 157 -1.41 -18.01 1.36
N VAL A 158 -2.36 -17.53 0.57
CA VAL A 158 -3.71 -18.11 0.48
C VAL A 158 -3.96 -18.67 -0.90
N THR A 159 -4.13 -17.81 -1.90
CA THR A 159 -4.36 -18.22 -3.29
C THR A 159 -3.83 -17.12 -4.22
N PRO A 160 -3.03 -17.47 -5.24
CA PRO A 160 -2.49 -16.47 -6.14
C PRO A 160 -3.58 -15.67 -6.85
N LEU A 161 -3.40 -14.35 -6.85
CA LEU A 161 -4.17 -13.38 -7.62
C LEU A 161 -3.80 -13.45 -9.10
N VAL A 162 -4.80 -13.32 -9.98
CA VAL A 162 -4.62 -13.35 -11.44
C VAL A 162 -4.88 -12.01 -12.10
N ARG A 163 -5.75 -11.16 -11.51
CA ARG A 163 -6.07 -9.85 -12.09
C ARG A 163 -6.46 -8.84 -11.00
N ILE A 164 -5.91 -7.63 -11.07
CA ILE A 164 -6.40 -6.48 -10.29
C ILE A 164 -7.65 -5.93 -10.96
N VAL A 165 -8.64 -5.54 -10.15
CA VAL A 165 -9.82 -4.81 -10.59
C VAL A 165 -10.07 -3.64 -9.64
N THR A 166 -10.17 -2.43 -10.20
CA THR A 166 -10.41 -1.22 -9.40
C THR A 166 -11.72 -0.56 -9.80
N THR A 167 -12.48 -0.03 -8.84
CA THR A 167 -13.67 0.78 -9.11
C THR A 167 -13.89 1.81 -8.02
N ALA A 168 -14.11 3.07 -8.39
CA ALA A 168 -14.44 4.15 -7.46
C ALA A 168 -13.55 4.21 -6.19
N GLY A 169 -12.25 3.94 -6.31
CA GLY A 169 -11.30 3.96 -5.19
C GLY A 169 -11.22 2.67 -4.37
N VAL A 170 -12.06 1.67 -4.64
CA VAL A 170 -11.94 0.32 -4.08
C VAL A 170 -10.91 -0.47 -4.88
N ILE A 171 -9.91 -0.99 -4.19
CA ILE A 171 -8.92 -1.92 -4.75
C ILE A 171 -9.40 -3.34 -4.48
N ALA A 172 -9.64 -4.08 -5.54
CA ALA A 172 -9.97 -5.49 -5.47
C ALA A 172 -9.10 -6.30 -6.43
N ALA A 173 -9.14 -7.61 -6.28
CA ALA A 173 -8.45 -8.54 -7.14
C ALA A 173 -9.29 -9.80 -7.36
N VAL A 174 -9.09 -10.46 -8.48
CA VAL A 174 -9.63 -11.80 -8.74
C VAL A 174 -8.52 -12.80 -8.47
N ASP A 175 -8.82 -13.81 -7.67
CA ASP A 175 -7.91 -14.93 -7.42
C ASP A 175 -8.02 -16.02 -8.51
N ARG A 176 -7.09 -16.98 -8.49
CA ARG A 176 -7.10 -18.11 -9.43
C ARG A 176 -8.34 -19.00 -9.28
N GLY A 177 -9.02 -18.97 -8.14
CA GLY A 177 -10.28 -19.66 -7.90
C GLY A 177 -11.51 -18.94 -8.46
N GLY A 178 -11.34 -17.72 -8.99
CA GLY A 178 -12.43 -16.91 -9.53
C GLY A 178 -13.19 -16.10 -8.46
N GLN A 179 -12.63 -15.91 -7.27
CA GLN A 179 -13.23 -15.08 -6.21
C GLN A 179 -12.79 -13.62 -6.34
N LEU A 180 -13.73 -12.69 -6.15
CA LEU A 180 -13.43 -11.28 -6.04
C LEU A 180 -13.06 -10.95 -4.59
N LEU A 181 -11.86 -10.42 -4.39
CA LEU A 181 -11.31 -10.06 -3.09
C LEU A 181 -11.17 -8.56 -2.97
N ALA A 182 -11.87 -7.96 -2.01
CA ALA A 182 -11.75 -6.53 -1.70
C ALA A 182 -11.00 -6.34 -0.38
N ALA A 183 -9.86 -5.65 -0.41
CA ALA A 183 -9.07 -5.41 0.79
C ALA A 183 -9.48 -4.09 1.46
N LEU A 184 -10.01 -4.18 2.68
CA LEU A 184 -10.45 -3.05 3.49
C LEU A 184 -9.55 -2.94 4.73
N PRO A 185 -8.55 -2.05 4.72
CA PRO A 185 -7.61 -1.87 5.83
C PRO A 185 -8.20 -0.96 6.93
N VAL A 186 -9.37 -1.33 7.44
CA VAL A 186 -10.04 -0.62 8.54
C VAL A 186 -10.21 -1.54 9.75
N ASP A 187 -10.05 -0.97 10.94
CA ASP A 187 -10.07 -1.71 12.20
C ASP A 187 -11.51 -2.07 12.64
N TYR A 188 -12.49 -1.26 12.21
CA TYR A 188 -13.88 -1.51 12.52
C TYR A 188 -14.80 -1.13 11.37
N LEU A 189 -15.59 -2.09 10.88
CA LEU A 189 -16.54 -1.87 9.79
C LEU A 189 -17.97 -1.74 10.32
N ALA A 190 -18.43 -0.49 10.47
CA ALA A 190 -19.82 -0.19 10.74
C ALA A 190 -20.69 -0.27 9.47
N TRP A 191 -21.98 -0.56 9.62
CA TRP A 191 -22.92 -0.49 8.51
C TRP A 191 -23.43 0.93 8.32
N THR A 192 -22.88 1.63 7.33
CA THR A 192 -23.27 3.00 6.95
C THR A 192 -23.78 3.05 5.51
N ALA A 193 -24.20 4.24 5.06
CA ALA A 193 -24.55 4.45 3.66
C ALA A 193 -23.36 4.17 2.72
N ASP A 194 -22.15 4.53 3.13
CA ASP A 194 -20.93 4.29 2.35
C ASP A 194 -20.60 2.80 2.28
N THR A 195 -20.70 2.07 3.39
CA THR A 195 -20.51 0.60 3.40
C THR A 195 -21.55 -0.08 2.49
N ALA A 196 -22.80 0.38 2.50
CA ALA A 196 -23.84 -0.13 1.61
C ALA A 196 -23.57 0.22 0.14
N ALA A 197 -22.98 1.38 -0.16
CA ALA A 197 -22.57 1.74 -1.50
C ALA A 197 -21.41 0.87 -2.00
N ILE A 198 -20.39 0.64 -1.16
CA ILE A 198 -19.27 -0.26 -1.45
C ILE A 198 -19.78 -1.68 -1.72
N ALA A 199 -20.71 -2.21 -0.91
CA ALA A 199 -21.28 -3.53 -1.13
C ALA A 199 -21.92 -3.66 -2.52
N ARG A 200 -22.69 -2.65 -2.96
CA ARG A 200 -23.29 -2.62 -4.31
C ARG A 200 -22.24 -2.52 -5.41
N LEU A 201 -21.20 -1.71 -5.20
CA LEU A 201 -20.08 -1.59 -6.13
C LEU A 201 -19.37 -2.94 -6.32
N LEU A 202 -19.12 -3.66 -5.22
CA LEU A 202 -18.51 -4.99 -5.27
C LEU A 202 -19.39 -6.01 -5.98
N SER A 203 -20.72 -5.98 -5.78
CA SER A 203 -21.63 -6.83 -6.55
C SER A 203 -21.57 -6.55 -8.05
N GLY A 204 -21.56 -5.27 -8.45
CA GLY A 204 -21.39 -4.88 -9.86
C GLY A 204 -20.04 -5.30 -10.43
N LEU A 205 -18.97 -5.12 -9.64
CA LEU A 205 -17.62 -5.50 -10.05
C LEU A 205 -17.51 -7.02 -10.23
N SER A 206 -18.05 -7.80 -9.29
CA SER A 206 -18.09 -9.27 -9.36
C SER A 206 -18.78 -9.76 -10.62
N ALA A 207 -19.93 -9.18 -10.95
CA ALA A 207 -20.66 -9.51 -12.17
C ALA A 207 -19.84 -9.17 -13.43
N SER A 208 -19.22 -8.00 -13.48
CA SER A 208 -18.39 -7.58 -14.63
C SER A 208 -17.12 -8.42 -14.79
N ALA A 209 -16.55 -8.89 -13.68
CA ALA A 209 -15.33 -9.69 -13.65
C ALA A 209 -15.59 -11.18 -13.88
N GLY A 210 -16.86 -11.62 -13.88
CA GLY A 210 -17.25 -13.02 -13.95
C GLY A 210 -16.85 -13.82 -12.70
N ALA A 211 -16.78 -13.17 -11.54
CA ALA A 211 -16.35 -13.81 -10.29
C ALA A 211 -17.48 -14.64 -9.67
N GLY A 212 -17.11 -15.80 -9.10
CA GLY A 212 -18.04 -16.77 -8.49
C GLY A 212 -18.54 -16.39 -7.09
N GLY A 213 -17.97 -15.34 -6.50
CA GLY A 213 -18.28 -14.89 -5.15
C GLY A 213 -17.42 -13.68 -4.76
N ILE A 214 -17.79 -13.07 -3.63
CA ILE A 214 -17.17 -11.85 -3.12
C ILE A 214 -16.72 -12.10 -1.69
N GLU A 215 -15.44 -11.84 -1.41
CA GLU A 215 -14.87 -11.87 -0.08
C GLU A 215 -14.22 -10.51 0.23
N ILE A 216 -14.59 -9.93 1.37
CA ILE A 216 -13.92 -8.77 1.93
C ILE A 216 -12.83 -9.27 2.87
N LEU A 217 -11.59 -8.88 2.60
CA LEU A 217 -10.46 -9.02 3.51
C LEU A 217 -10.47 -7.79 4.42
N LEU A 218 -10.84 -7.96 5.69
CA LEU A 218 -10.96 -6.87 6.66
C LEU A 218 -9.82 -6.93 7.66
N ALA A 219 -9.10 -5.82 7.85
CA ALA A 219 -7.99 -5.77 8.80
C ALA A 219 -8.45 -5.97 10.25
N GLY A 220 -9.59 -5.41 10.65
CA GLY A 220 -10.20 -5.65 11.96
C GLY A 220 -11.51 -6.44 11.87
N SER A 221 -12.56 -5.95 12.53
CA SER A 221 -13.83 -6.66 12.68
C SER A 221 -15.05 -5.84 12.23
N PRO A 222 -16.11 -6.47 11.70
CA PRO A 222 -17.34 -5.80 11.39
C PRO A 222 -18.22 -5.64 12.63
N SER A 223 -19.06 -4.61 12.64
CA SER A 223 -20.23 -4.61 13.50
C SER A 223 -21.16 -5.79 13.16
N GLU A 224 -21.91 -6.30 14.13
CA GLU A 224 -22.87 -7.38 13.86
C GLU A 224 -23.86 -7.02 12.73
N ARG A 225 -24.27 -5.74 12.69
CA ARG A 225 -25.15 -5.23 11.63
C ARG A 225 -24.47 -5.29 10.27
N ALA A 226 -23.20 -4.89 10.17
CA ALA A 226 -22.45 -4.98 8.91
C ALA A 226 -22.28 -6.42 8.46
N GLY A 227 -21.91 -7.33 9.36
CA GLY A 227 -21.78 -8.76 9.05
C GLY A 227 -23.07 -9.36 8.49
N ARG A 228 -24.21 -9.10 9.15
CA ARG A 228 -25.53 -9.59 8.67
C ARG A 228 -25.91 -9.02 7.30
N GLN A 229 -25.69 -7.72 7.08
CA GLN A 229 -26.07 -7.05 5.84
C GLN A 229 -25.18 -7.47 4.65
N LEU A 230 -23.87 -7.59 4.87
CA LEU A 230 -22.92 -8.10 3.88
C LEU A 230 -23.21 -9.56 3.53
N GLY A 231 -23.45 -10.40 4.54
CA GLY A 231 -23.84 -11.80 4.32
C GLY A 231 -25.14 -11.94 3.54
N SER A 232 -26.14 -11.10 3.84
CA SER A 232 -27.41 -11.06 3.10
C SER A 232 -27.24 -10.60 1.64
N ALA A 233 -26.17 -9.85 1.35
CA ALA A 233 -25.79 -9.44 0.00
C ALA A 233 -24.87 -10.48 -0.70
N GLY A 234 -24.64 -11.65 -0.10
CA GLY A 234 -23.77 -12.69 -0.65
C GLY A 234 -22.27 -12.37 -0.54
N ILE A 235 -21.88 -11.45 0.35
CA ILE A 235 -20.50 -11.04 0.57
C ILE A 235 -19.99 -11.69 1.85
N THR A 236 -18.92 -12.47 1.76
CA THR A 236 -18.23 -13.02 2.93
C THR A 236 -17.23 -12.00 3.48
N VAL A 237 -16.99 -12.03 4.79
CA VAL A 237 -16.02 -11.15 5.44
C VAL A 237 -15.01 -12.03 6.18
N ARG A 238 -13.73 -11.85 5.84
CA ARG A 238 -12.61 -12.44 6.57
C ARG A 238 -12.01 -11.37 7.46
N GLU A 239 -12.27 -11.50 8.75
CA GLU A 239 -11.81 -10.58 9.79
C GLU A 239 -10.34 -10.79 10.14
N SER A 240 -9.74 -9.81 10.83
CA SER A 240 -8.36 -9.88 11.34
C SER A 240 -7.35 -10.24 10.25
N PHE A 241 -7.62 -9.85 9.01
CA PHE A 241 -6.78 -10.14 7.85
C PHE A 241 -5.69 -9.09 7.70
N SER A 242 -4.84 -8.95 8.71
CA SER A 242 -3.61 -8.18 8.64
C SER A 242 -2.40 -9.10 8.76
N LEU A 243 -1.28 -8.71 8.16
CA LEU A 243 0.01 -9.33 8.49
C LEU A 243 0.26 -9.21 10.00
N PRO A 244 0.85 -10.24 10.65
CA PRO A 244 1.42 -10.09 11.99
C PRO A 244 2.57 -9.08 12.03
#